data_AF-A0A2D4HCN9-F1
#
_entry.id   AF-A0A2D4HCN9-F1
#
_cell.length_a   1.000
_cell.length_b   1.000
_cell.length_c   1.000
_cell.angle_alpha   90.00
_cell.angle_beta   90.00
_cell.angle_gamma   90.00
#
_symmetry.space_group_name_H-M   'P 1'
#
loop_
_entity.id
_entity.type
_entity.pdbx_description
1 polymer ?
#
loop_
_entity_poly.entity_id
_entity_poly.type
_entity_poly.pdbx_seq_one_letter_code
_entity_poly.pdbx_strand_id
1 'polypeptide(L)'
;AGPGQRRSQQSLRKEPRKIIATVSLNEDVKLNKAEKAWKPSSKRASEVEDPENIKTQELFRRVRSILNKLTPQMFQQLMKQVTELSIDTEERLKGVIDLIFEKAISEPNFSVAYANMCRCLMGLKVPTTDKPSTMVNFRKVLLNRCQKEFEKDKDDDEIFEKKQKEMDEAATPEEKTRLKEELDDARDKARRRSLGNIKFIGELFKLKMLTEAIMHDCVVKLLKNHDEESLECLCRLLTTIGKDLDFEKAKPRMDQYFNQMEKIIKEKKTSSRIRFMLQDVIDLRRVRCR
;
A
#
# COMPACT_ATOMS: atom_id res chain seq x y z
N ALA A 1 -87.69 -7.07 -23.87
CA ALA A 1 -87.51 -8.40 -24.49
C ALA A 1 -86.66 -8.23 -25.75
N GLY A 2 -85.64 -9.08 -25.94
CA GLY A 2 -84.79 -9.14 -27.14
C GLY A 2 -83.35 -8.60 -26.95
N PRO A 3 -82.31 -9.28 -27.48
CA PRO A 3 -81.11 -9.60 -26.70
C PRO A 3 -79.79 -9.01 -27.27
N GLY A 4 -78.87 -8.63 -26.37
CA GLY A 4 -77.49 -8.28 -26.71
C GLY A 4 -76.58 -9.51 -26.72
N GLN A 5 -76.01 -9.84 -27.89
CA GLN A 5 -75.04 -10.91 -28.09
C GLN A 5 -73.60 -10.48 -27.75
N ARG A 6 -72.95 -11.31 -26.94
CA ARG A 6 -71.51 -11.30 -26.60
C ARG A 6 -70.62 -11.40 -27.85
N ARG A 7 -69.49 -10.69 -27.87
CA ARG A 7 -68.29 -11.18 -28.56
C ARG A 7 -67.00 -10.81 -27.83
N SER A 8 -66.11 -11.78 -27.84
CA SER A 8 -64.99 -12.02 -26.94
C SER A 8 -63.75 -11.17 -27.24
N GLN A 9 -62.89 -11.06 -26.22
CA GLN A 9 -61.52 -10.59 -26.29
C GLN A 9 -60.69 -11.30 -27.37
N GLN A 10 -59.87 -10.54 -28.09
CA GLN A 10 -58.57 -11.02 -28.56
C GLN A 10 -57.53 -9.90 -28.41
N SER A 11 -56.51 -10.18 -27.61
CA SER A 11 -55.39 -9.32 -27.31
C SER A 11 -54.48 -9.13 -28.52
N LEU A 12 -54.21 -7.88 -28.92
CA LEU A 12 -53.08 -7.54 -29.78
C LEU A 12 -51.96 -6.97 -28.91
N ARG A 13 -51.01 -7.83 -28.52
CA ARG A 13 -49.73 -7.43 -27.94
C ARG A 13 -48.95 -6.62 -28.99
N LYS A 14 -48.72 -5.33 -28.73
CA LYS A 14 -47.73 -4.54 -29.48
C LYS A 14 -46.34 -4.97 -29.03
N GLU A 15 -45.55 -5.56 -29.92
CA GLU A 15 -44.13 -5.82 -29.67
C GLU A 15 -43.35 -4.48 -29.59
N PRO A 16 -42.41 -4.33 -28.64
CA PRO A 16 -41.53 -3.19 -28.60
C PRO A 16 -40.54 -3.25 -29.77
N ARG A 17 -40.52 -2.21 -30.60
CA ARG A 17 -39.57 -2.06 -31.72
C ARG A 17 -38.13 -2.11 -31.17
N LYS A 18 -37.39 -3.17 -31.49
CA LYS A 18 -35.95 -3.24 -31.26
C LYS A 18 -35.25 -2.41 -32.34
N ILE A 19 -34.64 -1.30 -31.96
CA ILE A 19 -33.72 -0.55 -32.83
C ILE A 19 -32.40 -1.31 -32.78
N ILE A 20 -32.18 -2.24 -33.70
CA ILE A 20 -30.85 -2.78 -33.96
C ILE A 20 -30.20 -1.82 -34.94
N ALA A 21 -29.38 -0.91 -34.43
CA ALA A 21 -28.49 -0.13 -35.28
C ALA A 21 -27.51 -1.12 -35.93
N THR A 22 -27.71 -1.39 -37.22
CA THR A 22 -26.75 -2.12 -38.04
C THR A 22 -25.51 -1.25 -38.16
N VAL A 23 -24.52 -1.48 -37.30
CA VAL A 23 -23.20 -0.84 -37.41
C VAL A 23 -22.59 -1.33 -38.72
N SER A 24 -22.43 -0.42 -39.67
CA SER A 24 -21.82 -0.69 -40.97
C SER A 24 -20.36 -1.09 -40.74
N LEU A 25 -19.99 -2.34 -41.10
CA LEU A 25 -18.65 -2.90 -40.86
C LEU A 25 -17.55 -2.33 -41.79
N ASN A 26 -17.87 -1.31 -42.60
CA ASN A 26 -16.99 -0.76 -43.63
C ASN A 26 -16.50 0.68 -43.33
N GLU A 27 -16.74 1.23 -42.14
CA GLU A 27 -16.07 2.47 -41.73
C GLU A 27 -14.77 2.12 -40.98
N ASP A 28 -13.64 2.62 -41.49
CA ASP A 28 -12.36 2.60 -40.78
C ASP A 28 -12.52 3.39 -39.47
N VAL A 29 -12.77 2.67 -38.38
CA VAL A 29 -12.82 3.23 -37.03
C VAL A 29 -11.43 3.77 -36.69
N LYS A 30 -11.23 5.09 -36.85
CA LYS A 30 -10.06 5.79 -36.33
C LYS A 30 -10.10 5.78 -34.80
N LEU A 31 -9.49 4.74 -34.22
CA LEU A 31 -9.28 4.64 -32.78
C LEU A 31 -8.35 5.77 -32.33
N ASN A 32 -8.79 6.54 -31.33
CA ASN A 32 -7.97 7.57 -30.70
C ASN A 32 -6.72 6.91 -30.10
N LYS A 33 -5.55 7.19 -30.68
CA LYS A 33 -4.27 6.70 -30.18
C LYS A 33 -3.81 7.63 -29.05
N ALA A 34 -3.84 7.15 -27.83
CA ALA A 34 -3.18 7.84 -26.72
C ALA A 34 -1.67 7.83 -26.95
N GLU A 35 -1.01 8.98 -26.78
CA GLU A 35 0.44 9.14 -26.95
C GLU A 35 1.24 8.18 -26.05
N LYS A 36 0.65 7.75 -24.92
CA LYS A 36 1.18 6.76 -23.96
C LYS A 36 0.43 5.43 -23.95
N ALA A 37 -0.11 4.99 -25.09
CA ALA A 37 -0.77 3.68 -25.16
C ALA A 37 0.21 2.53 -24.83
N TRP A 38 -0.23 1.61 -23.98
CA TRP A 38 0.55 0.40 -23.66
C TRP A 38 0.79 -0.41 -24.94
N LYS A 39 2.07 -0.60 -25.31
CA LYS A 39 2.47 -1.41 -26.46
C LYS A 39 2.93 -2.80 -25.98
N PRO A 40 2.38 -3.88 -26.53
CA PRO A 40 2.89 -5.23 -26.28
C PRO A 40 4.37 -5.32 -26.64
N SER A 41 5.13 -6.14 -25.92
CA SER A 41 6.57 -6.33 -26.13
C SER A 41 6.92 -6.71 -27.57
N SER A 42 6.01 -7.36 -28.29
CA SER A 42 6.18 -7.73 -29.70
C SER A 42 6.10 -6.57 -30.70
N LYS A 43 5.67 -5.38 -30.25
CA LYS A 43 5.47 -4.18 -31.10
C LYS A 43 6.27 -2.95 -30.62
N ARG A 44 7.17 -3.10 -29.64
CA ARG A 44 8.16 -2.05 -29.35
C ARG A 44 9.27 -2.15 -30.39
N ALA A 45 9.49 -1.06 -31.13
CA ALA A 45 10.71 -0.93 -31.93
C ALA A 45 11.91 -1.09 -30.99
N SER A 46 12.83 -1.97 -31.35
CA SER A 46 14.06 -2.21 -30.62
C SER A 46 14.94 -0.96 -30.70
N GLU A 47 14.79 -0.05 -29.73
CA GLU A 47 15.91 0.79 -29.34
C GLU A 47 17.04 -0.15 -28.92
N VAL A 48 18.29 0.18 -29.28
CA VAL A 48 19.47 -0.60 -28.91
C VAL A 48 19.69 -0.44 -27.40
N GLU A 49 18.86 -1.09 -26.60
CA GLU A 49 19.01 -1.13 -25.15
C GLU A 49 20.23 -2.00 -24.80
N ASP A 50 21.07 -1.49 -23.91
CA ASP A 50 22.20 -2.22 -23.35
C ASP A 50 21.76 -3.64 -22.90
N PRO A 51 22.48 -4.72 -23.28
CA PRO A 51 22.19 -6.08 -22.81
C PRO A 51 21.98 -6.19 -21.29
N GLU A 52 22.68 -5.40 -20.48
CA GLU A 52 22.50 -5.38 -19.01
C GLU A 52 21.21 -4.69 -18.59
N ASN A 53 20.74 -3.68 -19.34
CA ASN A 53 19.46 -3.04 -19.11
C ASN A 53 18.29 -3.98 -19.46
N ILE A 54 18.41 -4.73 -20.57
CA ILE A 54 17.42 -5.73 -20.97
C ILE A 54 17.25 -6.80 -19.88
N LYS A 55 18.35 -7.36 -19.37
CA LYS A 55 18.32 -8.32 -18.24
C LYS A 55 17.67 -7.74 -17.00
N THR A 56 17.94 -6.47 -16.69
CA THR A 56 17.35 -5.77 -15.54
C THR A 56 15.84 -5.58 -15.71
N GLN A 57 15.37 -5.21 -16.92
CA GLN A 57 13.94 -5.10 -17.22
C GLN A 57 13.23 -6.47 -17.14
N GLU A 58 13.87 -7.53 -17.66
CA GLU A 58 13.35 -8.89 -17.55
C GLU A 58 13.23 -9.35 -16.10
N LEU A 59 14.24 -9.06 -15.27
CA LEU A 59 14.21 -9.33 -13.83
C LEU A 59 13.01 -8.63 -13.18
N PHE A 60 12.84 -7.32 -13.38
CA PHE A 60 11.72 -6.59 -12.80
C PHE A 60 10.36 -7.09 -13.29
N ARG A 61 10.27 -7.51 -14.55
CA ARG A 61 9.05 -8.12 -15.10
C ARG A 61 8.75 -9.47 -14.44
N ARG A 62 9.75 -10.32 -14.22
CA ARG A 62 9.60 -11.61 -13.50
C ARG A 62 9.17 -11.37 -12.06
N VAL A 63 9.84 -10.45 -11.35
CA VAL A 63 9.49 -10.08 -9.97
C VAL A 63 8.06 -9.56 -9.86
N ARG A 64 7.63 -8.66 -10.76
CA ARG A 64 6.23 -8.20 -10.81
C ARG A 64 5.26 -9.35 -11.06
N SER A 65 5.59 -10.30 -11.94
CA SER A 65 4.75 -11.46 -12.19
C SER A 65 4.61 -12.34 -10.95
N ILE A 66 5.70 -12.57 -10.21
CA ILE A 66 5.69 -13.32 -8.95
C ILE A 66 4.86 -12.60 -7.90
N LEU A 67 5.09 -11.28 -7.72
CA LEU A 67 4.35 -10.44 -6.78
C LEU A 67 2.83 -10.44 -7.06
N ASN A 68 2.43 -10.42 -8.33
CA ASN A 68 1.01 -10.47 -8.72
C ASN A 68 0.35 -11.84 -8.49
N LYS A 69 1.14 -12.91 -8.43
CA LYS A 69 0.67 -14.27 -8.16
C LYS A 69 0.85 -14.66 -6.69
N LEU A 70 1.36 -13.75 -5.85
CA LEU A 70 1.74 -14.05 -4.49
C LEU A 70 0.49 -14.33 -3.65
N THR A 71 0.25 -15.62 -3.45
CA THR A 71 -0.82 -16.14 -2.59
C THR A 71 -0.22 -17.11 -1.58
N PRO A 72 -0.85 -17.32 -0.41
CA PRO A 72 -0.37 -18.29 0.57
C PRO A 72 -0.18 -19.70 -0.01
N GLN A 73 -1.03 -20.10 -0.96
CA GLN A 73 -0.97 -21.41 -1.61
C GLN A 73 0.25 -21.57 -2.53
N MET A 74 0.56 -20.54 -3.32
CA MET A 74 1.71 -20.59 -4.23
C MET A 74 3.02 -20.12 -3.59
N PHE A 75 3.00 -19.78 -2.30
CA PHE A 75 4.11 -19.12 -1.60
C PHE A 75 5.43 -19.88 -1.75
N GLN A 76 5.48 -21.17 -1.40
CA GLN A 76 6.72 -21.95 -1.46
C GLN A 76 7.31 -22.03 -2.88
N GLN A 77 6.46 -22.21 -3.89
CA GLN A 77 6.89 -22.29 -5.28
C GLN A 77 7.42 -20.95 -5.79
N LEU A 78 6.72 -19.85 -5.47
CA LEU A 78 7.14 -18.50 -5.85
C LEU A 78 8.41 -18.08 -5.12
N MET A 79 8.57 -18.47 -3.85
CA MET A 79 9.79 -18.23 -3.10
C MET A 79 11.02 -18.90 -3.71
N LYS A 80 10.87 -20.14 -4.20
CA LYS A 80 11.93 -20.82 -4.93
C LYS A 80 12.32 -20.04 -6.20
N GLN A 81 11.34 -19.57 -6.97
CA GLN A 81 11.61 -18.74 -8.15
C GLN A 81 12.33 -17.44 -7.80
N VAL A 82 11.97 -16.80 -6.68
CA VAL A 82 12.61 -15.56 -6.20
C VAL A 82 14.07 -15.79 -5.82
N THR A 83 14.40 -16.92 -5.20
CA THR A 83 15.79 -17.28 -4.86
C THR A 83 16.62 -17.63 -6.09
N GLU A 84 15.99 -18.11 -7.17
CA GLU A 84 16.64 -18.41 -8.45
C GLU A 84 16.89 -17.16 -9.32
N LEU A 85 16.40 -15.98 -8.92
CA LEU A 85 16.63 -14.74 -9.64
C LEU A 85 18.09 -14.27 -9.49
N SER A 86 18.70 -13.88 -10.61
CA SER A 86 20.04 -13.28 -10.64
C SER A 86 20.00 -11.82 -10.18
N ILE A 87 20.08 -11.62 -8.86
CA ILE A 87 20.23 -10.29 -8.24
C ILE A 87 21.71 -10.11 -7.89
N ASP A 88 22.48 -9.67 -8.88
CA ASP A 88 23.94 -9.56 -8.88
C ASP A 88 24.44 -8.12 -8.73
N THR A 89 23.61 -7.11 -8.97
CA THR A 89 23.97 -5.69 -8.83
C THR A 89 23.18 -4.98 -7.73
N GLU A 90 23.77 -3.92 -7.17
CA GLU A 90 23.12 -3.05 -6.19
C GLU A 90 21.84 -2.41 -6.75
N GLU A 91 21.83 -2.01 -8.02
CA GLU A 91 20.66 -1.44 -8.69
C GLU A 91 19.52 -2.44 -8.80
N ARG A 92 19.80 -3.68 -9.20
CA ARG A 92 18.82 -4.76 -9.24
C ARG A 92 18.26 -5.04 -7.85
N LEU A 93 19.13 -5.10 -6.84
CA LEU A 93 18.71 -5.31 -5.45
C LEU A 93 17.76 -4.22 -4.96
N LYS A 94 18.14 -2.94 -5.17
CA LYS A 94 17.29 -1.78 -4.84
C LYS A 94 15.96 -1.84 -5.57
N GLY A 95 15.97 -2.10 -6.87
CA GLY A 95 14.75 -2.19 -7.68
C GLY A 95 13.83 -3.33 -7.26
N VAL A 96 14.37 -4.50 -6.89
CA VAL A 96 13.56 -5.60 -6.34
C VAL A 96 12.92 -5.20 -5.02
N ILE A 97 13.68 -4.61 -4.09
CA ILE A 97 13.14 -4.13 -2.81
C ILE A 97 12.02 -3.09 -3.06
N ASP A 98 12.23 -2.15 -3.97
CA ASP A 98 11.25 -1.12 -4.29
C ASP A 98 9.93 -1.71 -4.82
N LEU A 99 9.99 -2.72 -5.70
CA LEU A 99 8.81 -3.43 -6.19
C LEU A 99 8.07 -4.17 -5.07
N ILE A 100 8.80 -4.78 -4.13
CA ILE A 100 8.20 -5.47 -2.98
C ILE A 100 7.50 -4.47 -2.07
N PHE A 101 8.14 -3.34 -1.76
CA PHE A 101 7.55 -2.28 -0.94
C PHE A 101 6.29 -1.70 -1.57
N GLU A 102 6.35 -1.33 -2.85
CA GLU A 102 5.21 -0.78 -3.57
C GLU A 102 3.99 -1.71 -3.49
N LYS A 103 4.23 -3.02 -3.70
CA LYS A 103 3.20 -4.04 -3.57
C LYS A 103 2.70 -4.23 -2.14
N ALA A 104 3.61 -4.36 -1.17
CA ALA A 104 3.26 -4.57 0.23
C ALA A 104 2.47 -3.41 0.83
N ILE A 105 2.73 -2.19 0.37
CA ILE A 105 1.99 -1.00 0.76
C ILE A 105 0.62 -0.95 0.06
N SER A 106 0.56 -1.29 -1.22
CA SER A 106 -0.71 -1.32 -1.98
C SER A 106 -1.66 -2.43 -1.53
N GLU A 107 -1.11 -3.53 -0.99
CA GLU A 107 -1.86 -4.73 -0.60
C GLU A 107 -1.54 -5.13 0.85
N PRO A 108 -2.00 -4.37 1.87
CA PRO A 108 -1.64 -4.59 3.27
C PRO A 108 -2.10 -5.95 3.84
N ASN A 109 -3.03 -6.62 3.18
CA ASN A 109 -3.51 -7.94 3.59
C ASN A 109 -2.46 -9.05 3.35
N PHE A 110 -1.56 -8.84 2.39
CA PHE A 110 -0.49 -9.78 2.06
C PHE A 110 0.88 -9.36 2.62
N SER A 111 0.95 -8.33 3.49
CA SER A 111 2.20 -7.85 4.11
C SER A 111 3.03 -8.98 4.75
N VAL A 112 2.39 -9.98 5.37
CA VAL A 112 3.05 -11.16 5.95
C VAL A 112 3.79 -11.97 4.88
N ALA A 113 3.18 -12.18 3.72
CA ALA A 113 3.79 -12.92 2.62
C ALA A 113 5.00 -12.15 2.06
N TYR A 114 4.85 -10.84 1.82
CA TYR A 114 5.96 -10.01 1.36
C TYR A 114 7.11 -9.97 2.39
N ALA A 115 6.81 -9.95 3.69
CA ALA A 115 7.82 -9.94 4.73
C ALA A 115 8.59 -11.26 4.78
N ASN A 116 7.90 -12.39 4.64
CA ASN A 116 8.56 -13.70 4.50
C ASN A 116 9.42 -13.77 3.23
N MET A 117 9.01 -13.08 2.15
CA MET A 117 9.83 -13.00 0.94
C MET A 117 11.14 -12.22 1.18
N CYS A 118 11.06 -11.06 1.83
CA CYS A 118 12.23 -10.31 2.27
C CYS A 118 13.14 -11.15 3.17
N ARG A 119 12.59 -12.02 4.02
CA ARG A 119 13.37 -12.92 4.88
C ARG A 119 14.20 -13.91 4.08
N CYS A 120 13.65 -14.52 3.03
CA CYS A 120 14.42 -15.41 2.16
C CYS A 120 15.51 -14.68 1.36
N LEU A 121 15.28 -13.41 1.02
CA LEU A 121 16.24 -12.56 0.33
C LEU A 121 17.33 -11.99 1.25
N MET A 122 17.19 -12.11 2.58
CA MET A 122 18.12 -11.54 3.56
C MET A 122 19.56 -12.08 3.42
N GLY A 123 19.71 -13.33 2.98
CA GLY A 123 21.02 -13.96 2.77
C GLY A 123 21.80 -13.42 1.57
N LEU A 124 21.14 -12.68 0.66
CA LEU A 124 21.78 -12.13 -0.53
C LEU A 124 22.73 -10.99 -0.18
N LYS A 125 23.91 -11.02 -0.82
CA LYS A 125 24.92 -9.98 -0.77
C LYS A 125 25.32 -9.65 -2.20
N VAL A 126 25.34 -8.36 -2.52
CA VAL A 126 25.74 -7.86 -3.84
C VAL A 126 26.90 -6.89 -3.68
N PRO A 127 27.87 -6.85 -4.60
CA PRO A 127 28.94 -5.84 -4.56
C PRO A 127 28.36 -4.43 -4.75
N THR A 128 28.93 -3.43 -4.07
CA THR A 128 28.57 -2.02 -4.33
C THR A 128 29.05 -1.59 -5.71
N THR A 129 28.34 -0.65 -6.32
CA THR A 129 28.74 -0.03 -7.60
C THR A 129 30.06 0.73 -7.47
N ASP A 130 30.31 1.37 -6.33
CA ASP A 130 31.43 2.30 -6.16
C ASP A 130 32.73 1.60 -5.74
N LYS A 131 32.62 0.47 -5.04
CA LYS A 131 33.77 -0.28 -4.50
C LYS A 131 33.49 -1.79 -4.48
N PRO A 132 33.90 -2.57 -5.48
CA PRO A 132 33.58 -4.00 -5.58
C PRO A 132 34.09 -4.86 -4.40
N SER A 133 35.00 -4.34 -3.57
CA SER A 133 35.44 -4.97 -2.31
C SER A 133 34.43 -4.86 -1.16
N THR A 134 33.45 -3.96 -1.26
CA THR A 134 32.41 -3.76 -0.25
C THR A 134 31.12 -4.42 -0.70
N MET A 135 30.61 -5.35 0.10
CA MET A 135 29.35 -6.02 -0.17
C MET A 135 28.21 -5.29 0.54
N VAL A 136 27.17 -4.94 -0.20
CA VAL A 136 25.90 -4.47 0.35
C VAL A 136 25.09 -5.66 0.81
N ASN A 137 24.59 -5.59 2.05
CA ASN A 137 23.66 -6.57 2.56
C ASN A 137 22.20 -6.12 2.32
N PHE A 138 21.33 -7.08 2.04
CA PHE A 138 19.89 -6.84 1.84
C PHE A 138 19.28 -6.03 3.00
N ARG A 139 19.68 -6.33 4.24
CA ARG A 139 19.15 -5.68 5.46
C ARG A 139 19.38 -4.17 5.47
N LYS A 140 20.55 -3.69 5.05
CA LYS A 140 20.89 -2.25 5.02
C LYS A 140 20.08 -1.54 3.94
N VAL A 141 19.92 -2.15 2.76
CA VAL A 141 19.09 -1.56 1.70
C VAL A 141 17.63 -1.52 2.12
N LEU A 142 17.13 -2.58 2.76
CA LEU A 142 15.78 -2.64 3.32
C LEU A 142 15.54 -1.53 4.35
N LEU A 143 16.45 -1.36 5.31
CA LEU A 143 16.34 -0.32 6.33
C LEU A 143 16.36 1.09 5.72
N ASN A 144 17.28 1.34 4.79
CA ASN A 144 17.34 2.62 4.07
C ASN A 144 16.05 2.88 3.27
N ARG A 145 15.43 1.84 2.71
CA ARG A 145 14.15 1.98 2.01
C ARG A 145 13.01 2.29 2.98
N CYS A 146 12.94 1.61 4.15
CA CYS A 146 11.95 1.93 5.19
C CYS A 146 12.04 3.40 5.62
N GLN A 147 13.25 3.90 5.84
CA GLN A 147 13.47 5.30 6.24
C GLN A 147 13.01 6.27 5.15
N LYS A 148 13.38 6.03 3.89
CA LYS A 148 12.93 6.86 2.75
C LYS A 148 11.41 6.90 2.62
N GLU A 149 10.72 5.77 2.80
CA GLU A 149 9.26 5.75 2.77
C GLU A 149 8.66 6.53 3.95
N PHE A 150 9.31 6.50 5.12
CA PHE A 150 8.87 7.28 6.29
C PHE A 150 9.11 8.79 6.14
N GLU A 151 10.15 9.18 5.41
CA GLU A 151 10.46 10.59 5.12
C GLU A 151 9.50 11.18 4.09
N LYS A 152 9.11 10.42 3.06
CA LYS A 152 8.09 10.84 2.09
C LYS A 152 6.77 11.22 2.76
N ASP A 153 6.37 10.50 3.81
CA ASP A 153 5.16 10.81 4.58
C ASP A 153 5.24 12.17 5.31
N LYS A 154 6.43 12.78 5.47
CA LYS A 154 6.60 14.14 5.99
C LYS A 154 6.54 15.19 4.89
N ASP A 155 7.11 14.88 3.72
CA ASP A 155 7.04 15.76 2.55
C ASP A 155 5.59 15.92 2.08
N ASP A 156 4.79 14.85 2.18
CA ASP A 156 3.35 14.88 1.91
C ASP A 156 2.61 15.85 2.86
N ASP A 157 3.00 15.93 4.14
CA ASP A 157 2.40 16.87 5.12
C ASP A 157 2.62 18.34 4.69
N GLU A 158 3.82 18.70 4.21
CA GLU A 158 4.11 20.05 3.68
C GLU A 158 3.35 20.35 2.39
N ILE A 159 3.19 19.34 1.51
CA ILE A 159 2.40 19.46 0.28
C ILE A 159 0.93 19.70 0.62
N PHE A 160 0.40 19.01 1.64
CA PHE A 160 -0.98 19.24 2.11
C PHE A 160 -1.16 20.63 2.70
N GLU A 161 -0.19 21.15 3.45
CA GLU A 161 -0.26 22.54 3.95
C GLU A 161 -0.28 23.56 2.81
N LYS A 162 0.52 23.36 1.75
CA LYS A 162 0.49 24.24 0.57
C LYS A 162 -0.84 24.18 -0.17
N LYS A 163 -1.37 22.97 -0.41
CA LYS A 163 -2.68 22.79 -1.04
C LYS A 163 -3.82 23.37 -0.19
N GLN A 164 -3.70 23.33 1.13
CA GLN A 164 -4.66 23.97 2.03
C GLN A 164 -4.63 25.50 1.92
N LYS A 165 -3.46 26.10 1.71
CA LYS A 165 -3.34 27.54 1.45
C LYS A 165 -3.91 27.94 0.10
N GLU A 166 -3.61 27.18 -0.96
CA GLU A 166 -4.21 27.39 -2.29
C GLU A 166 -5.74 27.30 -2.25
N MET A 167 -6.26 26.39 -1.42
CA MET A 167 -7.68 26.25 -1.11
C MET A 167 -8.31 27.46 -0.39
N ASP A 168 -7.56 28.09 0.50
CA ASP A 168 -8.03 29.27 1.25
C ASP A 168 -7.89 30.55 0.42
N GLU A 169 -6.98 30.58 -0.55
CA GLU A 169 -6.79 31.65 -1.55
C GLU A 169 -7.77 31.55 -2.73
N ALA A 170 -8.49 30.43 -2.88
CA ALA A 170 -9.46 30.23 -3.96
C ALA A 170 -10.62 31.23 -3.87
N ALA A 171 -10.88 31.94 -4.97
CA ALA A 171 -11.82 33.05 -5.02
C ALA A 171 -13.30 32.63 -5.09
N THR A 172 -13.59 31.42 -5.60
CA THR A 172 -14.97 30.96 -5.82
C THR A 172 -15.34 29.74 -4.97
N PRO A 173 -16.60 29.65 -4.49
CA PRO A 173 -17.07 28.50 -3.69
C PRO A 173 -17.01 27.16 -4.43
N GLU A 174 -17.25 27.13 -5.75
CA GLU A 174 -17.14 25.91 -6.55
C GLU A 174 -15.69 25.41 -6.63
N GLU A 175 -14.73 26.30 -6.83
CA GLU A 175 -13.31 25.93 -6.89
C GLU A 175 -12.80 25.48 -5.52
N LYS A 176 -13.27 26.13 -4.45
CA LYS A 176 -13.00 25.70 -3.07
C LYS A 176 -13.56 24.29 -2.81
N THR A 177 -14.75 23.98 -3.31
CA THR A 177 -15.32 22.63 -3.13
C THR A 177 -14.52 21.57 -3.90
N ARG A 178 -14.18 21.84 -5.16
CA ARG A 178 -13.38 20.92 -5.99
C ARG A 178 -11.98 20.67 -5.40
N LEU A 179 -11.27 21.73 -5.01
CA LEU A 179 -9.94 21.61 -4.41
C LEU A 179 -9.99 20.87 -3.07
N LYS A 180 -11.10 20.98 -2.33
CA LYS A 180 -11.31 20.23 -1.08
C LYS A 180 -11.43 18.74 -1.34
N GLU A 181 -12.25 18.35 -2.31
CA GLU A 181 -12.41 16.95 -2.69
C GLU A 181 -11.09 16.35 -3.18
N GLU A 182 -10.33 17.08 -4.02
CA GLU A 182 -9.01 16.63 -4.48
C GLU A 182 -7.99 16.51 -3.33
N LEU A 183 -8.02 17.42 -2.36
CA LEU A 183 -7.16 17.39 -1.18
C LEU A 183 -7.51 16.20 -0.29
N ASP A 184 -8.80 16.00 0.00
CA ASP A 184 -9.30 14.92 0.84
C ASP A 184 -8.99 13.54 0.21
N ASP A 185 -9.22 13.37 -1.10
CA ASP A 185 -8.86 12.16 -1.84
C ASP A 185 -7.35 11.87 -1.80
N ALA A 186 -6.53 12.92 -1.96
CA ALA A 186 -5.08 12.80 -1.89
C ALA A 186 -4.61 12.42 -0.48
N ARG A 187 -5.21 13.03 0.56
CA ARG A 187 -4.96 12.70 1.97
C ARG A 187 -5.35 11.27 2.29
N ASP A 188 -6.52 10.81 1.85
CA ASP A 188 -6.98 9.46 2.11
C ASP A 188 -6.13 8.41 1.40
N LYS A 189 -5.64 8.73 0.19
CA LYS A 189 -4.70 7.87 -0.54
C LYS A 189 -3.34 7.81 0.17
N ALA A 190 -2.81 8.94 0.63
CA ALA A 190 -1.56 8.99 1.38
C ALA A 190 -1.69 8.27 2.73
N ARG A 191 -2.80 8.47 3.46
CA ARG A 191 -3.08 7.78 4.73
C ARG A 191 -3.11 6.26 4.55
N ARG A 192 -3.87 5.75 3.57
CA ARG A 192 -3.92 4.31 3.28
C ARG A 192 -2.55 3.74 2.94
N ARG A 193 -1.74 4.48 2.18
CA ARG A 193 -0.36 4.12 1.86
C ARG A 193 0.50 4.06 3.14
N SER A 194 0.46 5.09 3.97
CA SER A 194 1.23 5.16 5.23
C SER A 194 0.84 4.02 6.18
N LEU A 195 -0.46 3.73 6.33
CA LEU A 195 -0.94 2.60 7.15
C LEU A 195 -0.47 1.24 6.60
N GLY A 196 -0.50 1.06 5.28
CA GLY A 196 0.05 -0.13 4.62
C GLY A 196 1.55 -0.28 4.87
N ASN A 197 2.30 0.81 4.79
CA ASN A 197 3.73 0.86 5.10
C ASN A 197 4.00 0.46 6.56
N ILE A 198 3.29 1.06 7.52
CA ILE A 198 3.47 0.75 8.95
C ILE A 198 3.14 -0.72 9.26
N LYS A 199 2.06 -1.26 8.67
CA LYS A 199 1.72 -2.68 8.81
C LYS A 199 2.83 -3.57 8.25
N PHE A 200 3.37 -3.24 7.08
CA PHE A 200 4.45 -4.00 6.47
C PHE A 200 5.76 -3.93 7.29
N ILE A 201 6.15 -2.73 7.74
CA ILE A 201 7.29 -2.53 8.63
C ILE A 201 7.12 -3.35 9.92
N GLY A 202 5.92 -3.41 10.50
CA GLY A 202 5.61 -4.26 11.66
C GLY A 202 5.90 -5.75 11.41
N GLU A 203 5.50 -6.28 10.26
CA GLU A 203 5.80 -7.66 9.87
C GLU A 203 7.30 -7.90 9.62
N LEU A 204 8.01 -6.92 9.03
CA LEU A 204 9.46 -6.98 8.85
C LEU A 204 10.20 -6.99 10.20
N PHE A 205 9.73 -6.20 11.16
CA PHE A 205 10.30 -6.14 12.51
C PHE A 205 10.10 -7.44 13.29
N LYS A 206 8.92 -8.06 13.16
CA LYS A 206 8.63 -9.39 13.73
C LYS A 206 9.63 -10.46 13.26
N LEU A 207 10.13 -10.33 12.04
CA LEU A 207 11.16 -11.21 11.46
C LEU A 207 12.60 -10.74 11.76
N LYS A 208 12.78 -9.82 12.74
CA LYS A 208 14.05 -9.26 13.21
C LYS A 208 14.91 -8.61 12.10
N MET A 209 14.25 -8.10 11.05
CA MET A 209 14.95 -7.47 9.91
C MET A 209 15.25 -6.00 10.14
N LEU A 210 14.41 -5.32 10.93
CA LEU A 210 14.50 -3.90 11.22
C LEU A 210 15.04 -3.64 12.63
N THR A 211 15.37 -2.39 12.90
CA THR A 211 15.79 -1.90 14.22
C THR A 211 14.59 -1.33 14.97
N GLU A 212 14.72 -1.17 16.29
CA GLU A 212 13.64 -0.61 17.12
C GLU A 212 13.38 0.88 16.84
N ALA A 213 14.41 1.61 16.37
CA ALA A 213 14.32 3.04 16.11
C ALA A 213 13.18 3.39 15.13
N ILE A 214 13.12 2.71 13.98
CA ILE A 214 12.08 2.94 12.98
C ILE A 214 10.68 2.55 13.50
N MET A 215 10.60 1.59 14.44
CA MET A 215 9.32 1.20 15.04
C MET A 215 8.80 2.27 16.00
N HIS A 216 9.67 2.90 16.77
CA HIS A 216 9.29 4.04 17.60
C HIS A 216 8.75 5.20 16.75
N ASP A 217 9.37 5.45 15.59
CA ASP A 217 8.87 6.47 14.65
C ASP A 217 7.47 6.11 14.11
N CYS A 218 7.23 4.84 13.78
CA CYS A 218 5.91 4.33 13.41
C CYS A 218 4.85 4.58 14.50
N VAL A 219 5.17 4.24 15.75
CA VAL A 219 4.25 4.43 16.89
C VAL A 219 3.95 5.92 17.11
N VAL A 220 4.97 6.77 17.02
CA VAL A 220 4.80 8.23 17.16
C VAL A 220 3.91 8.79 16.04
N LYS A 221 4.10 8.36 14.78
CA LYS A 221 3.25 8.83 13.66
C LYS A 221 1.79 8.38 13.85
N LEU A 222 1.55 7.13 14.26
CA LEU A 222 0.20 6.65 14.53
C LEU A 222 -0.46 7.38 15.71
N LEU A 223 0.30 7.71 16.76
CA LEU A 223 -0.24 8.47 17.90
C LEU A 223 -0.49 9.94 17.59
N LYS A 224 0.19 10.55 16.62
CA LYS A 224 -0.13 11.90 16.15
C LYS A 224 -1.47 11.95 15.41
N ASN A 225 -1.81 10.86 14.72
CA ASN A 225 -3.04 10.74 13.93
C ASN A 225 -4.14 10.08 14.78
N HIS A 226 -5.03 10.87 15.36
CA HIS A 226 -6.10 10.38 16.23
C HIS A 226 -7.33 9.82 15.47
N ASP A 227 -7.15 9.37 14.22
CA ASP A 227 -8.21 8.73 13.45
C ASP A 227 -8.40 7.25 13.82
N GLU A 228 -9.57 6.70 13.53
CA GLU A 228 -9.91 5.33 13.94
C GLU A 228 -9.02 4.27 13.29
N GLU A 229 -8.61 4.46 12.03
CA GLU A 229 -7.76 3.49 11.32
C GLU A 229 -6.34 3.48 11.86
N SER A 230 -5.76 4.66 12.14
CA SER A 230 -4.44 4.82 12.76
C SER A 230 -4.41 4.20 14.16
N LEU A 231 -5.43 4.44 14.98
CA LEU A 231 -5.51 3.86 16.32
C LEU A 231 -5.73 2.35 16.29
N GLU A 232 -6.54 1.83 15.36
CA GLU A 232 -6.69 0.39 15.16
C GLU A 232 -5.39 -0.27 14.70
N CYS A 233 -4.67 0.38 13.77
CA CYS A 233 -3.36 -0.07 13.30
C CYS A 233 -2.34 -0.08 14.45
N LEU A 234 -2.34 0.95 15.29
CA LEU A 234 -1.50 1.05 16.49
C LEU A 234 -1.78 -0.11 17.46
N CYS A 235 -3.06 -0.40 17.73
CA CYS A 235 -3.44 -1.48 18.63
C CYS A 235 -2.97 -2.84 18.10
N ARG A 236 -3.18 -3.11 16.81
CA ARG A 236 -2.72 -4.35 16.16
C ARG A 236 -1.19 -4.48 16.18
N LEU A 237 -0.50 -3.38 15.91
CA LEU A 237 0.96 -3.30 15.93
C LEU A 237 1.47 -3.63 17.33
N LEU A 238 1.04 -2.91 18.36
CA LEU A 238 1.47 -3.10 19.75
C LEU A 238 1.08 -4.46 20.33
N THR A 239 -0.04 -5.04 19.90
CA THR A 239 -0.41 -6.41 20.29
C THR A 239 0.67 -7.42 19.82
N THR A 240 1.18 -7.21 18.60
CA THR A 240 2.12 -8.13 17.94
C THR A 240 3.56 -7.90 18.39
N ILE A 241 4.05 -6.66 18.36
CA ILE A 241 5.46 -6.33 18.58
C ILE A 241 5.71 -5.58 19.90
N GLY A 242 4.67 -5.22 20.65
CA GLY A 242 4.82 -4.39 21.85
C GLY A 242 5.70 -5.03 22.92
N LYS A 243 5.73 -6.36 23.01
CA LYS A 243 6.64 -7.09 23.91
C LYS A 243 8.11 -6.91 23.50
N ASP A 244 8.39 -6.94 22.19
CA ASP A 244 9.74 -6.76 21.67
C ASP A 244 10.22 -5.30 21.77
N LEU A 245 9.30 -4.33 21.85
CA LEU A 245 9.62 -2.90 22.00
C LEU A 245 9.70 -2.41 23.46
N ASP A 246 9.19 -3.18 24.42
CA ASP A 246 9.17 -2.80 25.84
C ASP A 246 10.36 -3.40 26.61
N PHE A 247 11.54 -2.83 26.37
CA PHE A 247 12.80 -3.14 27.07
C PHE A 247 13.23 -1.97 27.96
N GLU A 248 14.09 -2.21 28.95
CA GLU A 248 14.44 -1.25 30.00
C GLU A 248 14.77 0.17 29.50
N LYS A 249 15.54 0.27 28.41
CA LYS A 249 15.96 1.57 27.84
C LYS A 249 14.82 2.27 27.07
N ALA A 250 13.83 1.54 26.54
CA ALA A 250 12.69 2.11 25.83
C ALA A 250 11.45 2.29 26.73
N LYS A 251 11.46 1.74 27.95
CA LYS A 251 10.36 1.83 28.91
C LYS A 251 9.82 3.26 29.12
N PRO A 252 10.65 4.32 29.26
CA PRO A 252 10.15 5.69 29.38
C PRO A 252 9.36 6.16 28.15
N ARG A 253 9.76 5.75 26.94
CA ARG A 253 9.03 6.09 25.70
C ARG A 253 7.71 5.31 25.62
N MET A 254 7.75 4.03 25.98
CA MET A 254 6.54 3.21 26.04
C MET A 254 5.54 3.78 27.04
N ASP A 255 5.98 4.24 28.22
CA ASP A 255 5.10 4.90 29.18
C ASP A 255 4.44 6.16 28.61
N GLN A 256 5.19 6.98 27.86
CA GLN A 256 4.63 8.14 27.17
C GLN A 256 3.55 7.75 26.15
N TYR A 257 3.77 6.71 25.35
CA TYR A 257 2.78 6.23 24.38
C TYR A 257 1.49 5.79 25.07
N PHE A 258 1.59 4.99 26.13
CA PHE A 258 0.42 4.46 26.83
C PHE A 258 -0.32 5.56 27.59
N ASN A 259 0.39 6.56 28.13
CA ASN A 259 -0.22 7.75 28.73
C ASN A 259 -1.01 8.57 27.68
N GLN A 260 -0.50 8.69 26.45
CA GLN A 260 -1.24 9.31 25.36
C GLN A 260 -2.50 8.51 24.99
N MET A 261 -2.41 7.18 24.91
CA MET A 261 -3.58 6.33 24.67
C MET A 261 -4.63 6.47 25.78
N GLU A 262 -4.24 6.51 27.05
CA GLU A 262 -5.15 6.77 28.16
C GLU A 262 -5.82 8.15 28.05
N LYS A 263 -5.08 9.17 27.63
CA LYS A 263 -5.66 10.51 27.39
C LYS A 263 -6.71 10.46 26.29
N ILE A 264 -6.44 9.79 25.17
CA ILE A 264 -7.40 9.62 24.06
C ILE A 264 -8.67 8.91 24.54
N ILE A 265 -8.55 7.86 25.37
CA ILE A 265 -9.70 7.17 25.97
C ILE A 265 -10.54 8.12 26.84
N LYS A 266 -9.88 8.92 27.69
CA LYS A 266 -10.53 9.86 28.62
C LYS A 266 -11.25 10.99 27.91
N GLU A 267 -10.72 11.47 26.78
CA GLU A 267 -11.36 12.53 25.98
C GLU A 267 -12.68 12.09 25.34
N LYS A 268 -12.93 10.77 25.22
CA LYS A 268 -14.16 10.19 24.64
C LYS A 268 -14.54 10.70 23.25
N LYS A 269 -13.58 11.22 22.48
CA LYS A 269 -13.76 11.67 21.10
C LYS A 269 -13.84 10.52 20.08
N THR A 270 -13.29 9.37 20.42
CA THR A 270 -13.24 8.17 19.58
C THR A 270 -14.38 7.19 19.90
N SER A 271 -14.74 6.34 18.94
CA SER A 271 -15.79 5.34 19.14
C SER A 271 -15.47 4.40 20.31
N SER A 272 -16.53 3.86 20.91
CA SER A 272 -16.40 2.87 22.00
C SER A 272 -15.54 1.68 21.58
N ARG A 273 -15.63 1.21 20.33
CA ARG A 273 -14.81 0.10 19.81
C ARG A 273 -13.32 0.41 19.93
N ILE A 274 -12.87 1.57 19.45
CA ILE A 274 -11.46 1.96 19.51
C ILE A 274 -11.00 2.14 20.95
N ARG A 275 -11.84 2.71 21.82
CA ARG A 275 -11.53 2.85 23.25
C ARG A 275 -11.32 1.49 23.94
N PHE A 276 -12.16 0.50 23.63
CA PHE A 276 -11.96 -0.86 24.13
C PHE A 276 -10.67 -1.49 23.58
N MET A 277 -10.37 -1.32 22.29
CA MET A 277 -9.11 -1.84 21.72
C MET A 277 -7.86 -1.22 22.38
N LEU A 278 -7.88 0.09 22.65
CA LEU A 278 -6.78 0.76 23.36
C LEU A 278 -6.66 0.25 24.80
N GLN A 279 -7.79 0.05 25.48
CA GLN A 279 -7.84 -0.50 26.83
C GLN A 279 -7.25 -1.92 26.87
N ASP A 280 -7.61 -2.77 25.91
CA ASP A 280 -7.08 -4.14 25.80
C ASP A 280 -5.55 -4.16 25.67
N VAL A 281 -4.98 -3.22 24.89
CA VAL A 281 -3.53 -3.10 24.72
C VAL A 281 -2.85 -2.60 26.00
N ILE A 282 -3.45 -1.63 26.70
CA ILE A 282 -2.97 -1.15 28.00
C ILE A 282 -2.95 -2.29 29.02
N ASP A 283 -4.02 -3.06 29.09
CA ASP A 283 -4.13 -4.18 30.03
C ASP A 283 -3.18 -5.32 29.64
N LEU A 284 -2.99 -5.58 28.34
CA LEU A 284 -2.00 -6.54 27.85
C LEU A 284 -0.57 -6.19 28.30
N ARG A 285 -0.21 -4.89 28.30
CA ARG A 285 1.09 -4.44 28.82
C ARG A 285 1.20 -4.64 30.32
N ARG A 286 0.15 -4.30 31.08
CA ARG A 286 0.12 -4.49 32.55
C ARG A 286 0.28 -5.96 32.94
N VAL A 287 -0.32 -6.87 32.19
CA VAL A 287 -0.19 -8.33 32.42
C VAL A 287 1.21 -8.83 32.06
N ARG A 288 1.81 -8.34 30.97
CA ARG A 288 3.15 -8.77 30.51
C ARG A 288 4.32 -8.20 31.34
N CYS A 289 4.11 -7.08 32.03
CA CYS A 289 5.08 -6.46 32.92
C CYS A 289 4.94 -6.90 34.40
N ARG A 290 4.04 -7.83 34.70
CA ARG A 290 4.06 -8.63 35.94
C ARG A 290 4.83 -9.90 35.72
#